data_AF-A0A7W8AB81-F1
#
_entry.id   AF-A0A7W8AB81-F1
#
_cell.length_a   1.000
_cell.length_b   1.000
_cell.length_c   1.000
_cell.angle_alpha   90.00
_cell.angle_beta   90.00
_cell.angle_gamma   90.00
#
_symmetry.space_group_name_H-M   'P 1'
#
loop_
_entity.id
_entity.type
_entity.pdbx_description
1 polymer ?
#
loop_
_entity_poly.entity_id
_entity_poly.type
_entity_poly.pdbx_seq_one_letter_code
_entity_poly.pdbx_strand_id
1 'polypeptide(L)'
;MQGAAADVYLAAGLRGADADGRSTVVLKISGDRLSFAIRWNKVEAPTAAHIHLGAKGVDGAVKVDFFKQPLPGTVLGVAGSATADAGLLKQLADNPGGFYANLHNAAFPKGAVRGQFHRLAKPVDLNGVLHGSNLAALSSTADGAQEVQAADGKKRGDKDGAATWWLRPHGAALTYTATWSGVGAPTNGHVHKAVKGRNGDVVADLFAAAKGLPANLTGVAGEAPVPRKVVKRIAAKPGNYYSNLHTTDFDGGAVRGQLSGESFAHPRAMTADVLRGAQIYQCKGGAFVQFGVTAKLRRGIDHDFVNTFDGPPQWIAPDGSAVRGKLVTKTPNGDGNIPELVLDAQQSGKGKGLLAFATTILRLNTEGGVAPKGACEEGAQVKVPYGADYLYLG
;
A
#
# COMPACT_ATOMS: atom_id res chain seq x y z
N MET A 1 13.02 -9.82 33.80
CA MET A 1 12.10 -9.30 32.78
C MET A 1 12.73 -9.51 31.41
N GLN A 2 12.33 -10.56 30.68
CA GLN A 2 12.74 -10.72 29.28
C GLN A 2 12.02 -9.62 28.49
N GLY A 3 12.77 -8.71 27.86
CA GLY A 3 12.19 -7.63 27.06
C GLY A 3 11.34 -8.22 25.93
N ALA A 4 10.15 -7.66 25.70
CA ALA A 4 9.33 -8.04 24.56
C ALA A 4 10.17 -7.91 23.28
N ALA A 5 10.17 -8.96 22.44
CA ALA A 5 10.88 -8.93 21.18
C ALA A 5 10.38 -7.74 20.33
N ALA A 6 11.32 -7.01 19.74
CA ALA A 6 10.98 -5.87 18.88
C ALA A 6 10.18 -6.34 17.65
N ASP A 7 9.23 -5.51 17.22
CA ASP A 7 8.41 -5.76 16.04
C ASP A 7 9.28 -5.93 14.77
N VAL A 8 8.93 -6.90 13.92
CA VAL A 8 9.59 -7.11 12.63
C VAL A 8 8.70 -6.65 11.50
N TYR A 9 9.26 -5.85 10.59
CA TYR A 9 8.56 -5.32 9.43
C TYR A 9 9.12 -5.89 8.13
N LEU A 10 8.22 -6.37 7.27
CA LEU A 10 8.56 -6.94 5.97
C LEU A 10 7.73 -6.26 4.88
N ALA A 11 8.28 -6.10 3.67
CA ALA A 11 7.51 -5.62 2.53
C ALA A 11 7.79 -6.42 1.26
N ALA A 12 6.79 -6.50 0.38
CA ALA A 12 6.88 -7.06 -0.95
C ALA A 12 6.21 -6.12 -1.96
N GLY A 13 6.84 -5.94 -3.12
CA GLY A 13 6.26 -5.29 -4.30
C GLY A 13 5.98 -6.35 -5.36
N LEU A 14 4.72 -6.54 -5.70
CA LEU A 14 4.24 -7.66 -6.50
C LEU A 14 4.05 -7.24 -7.97
N ARG A 15 4.56 -8.07 -8.88
CA ARG A 15 4.32 -8.08 -10.34
C ARG A 15 4.02 -9.52 -10.77
N GLY A 16 3.47 -9.75 -11.96
CA GLY A 16 3.25 -11.12 -12.40
C GLY A 16 2.56 -11.26 -13.75
N ALA A 17 1.76 -12.32 -13.86
CA ALA A 17 1.02 -12.69 -15.07
C ALA A 17 0.03 -11.59 -15.50
N ASP A 18 -0.49 -10.82 -14.54
CA ASP A 18 -1.17 -9.57 -14.80
C ASP A 18 -0.13 -8.47 -15.12
N ALA A 19 0.02 -8.18 -16.42
CA ALA A 19 1.14 -7.41 -16.95
C ALA A 19 1.20 -5.97 -16.41
N ASP A 20 0.06 -5.32 -16.20
CA ASP A 20 -0.03 -3.97 -15.63
C ASP A 20 -0.54 -3.94 -14.19
N GLY A 21 -0.97 -5.09 -13.66
CA GLY A 21 -1.28 -5.31 -12.26
C GLY A 21 -0.08 -5.12 -11.34
N ARG A 22 -0.26 -4.38 -10.26
CA ARG A 22 0.75 -4.15 -9.22
C ARG A 22 0.12 -4.28 -7.84
N SER A 23 0.88 -4.78 -6.86
CA SER A 23 0.46 -4.75 -5.46
C SER A 23 1.62 -4.48 -4.52
N THR A 24 1.32 -3.86 -3.38
CA THR A 24 2.23 -3.69 -2.25
C THR A 24 1.66 -4.47 -1.08
N VAL A 25 2.51 -5.25 -0.41
CA VAL A 25 2.18 -5.96 0.83
C VAL A 25 3.18 -5.53 1.88
N VAL A 26 2.71 -5.11 3.05
CA VAL A 26 3.56 -4.83 4.22
C VAL A 26 3.03 -5.62 5.40
N LEU A 27 3.96 -6.22 6.14
CA LEU A 27 3.70 -7.05 7.30
C LEU A 27 4.32 -6.42 8.54
N LYS A 28 3.65 -6.61 9.67
CA LYS A 28 4.16 -6.36 11.01
C LYS A 28 4.00 -7.64 11.84
N ILE A 29 5.12 -8.21 12.29
CA ILE A 29 5.14 -9.37 13.18
C ILE A 29 5.42 -8.87 14.60
N SER A 30 4.49 -9.12 15.51
CA SER A 30 4.55 -8.77 16.94
C SER A 30 4.29 -10.03 17.77
N GLY A 31 5.35 -10.70 18.21
CA GLY A 31 5.22 -12.01 18.86
C GLY A 31 4.60 -13.05 17.90
N ASP A 32 3.42 -13.55 18.26
CA ASP A 32 2.61 -14.51 17.50
C ASP A 32 1.58 -13.87 16.56
N ARG A 33 1.48 -12.53 16.56
CA ARG A 33 0.53 -11.78 15.72
C ARG A 33 1.18 -11.27 14.45
N LEU A 34 0.60 -11.63 13.31
CA LEU A 34 0.92 -11.04 12.01
C LEU A 34 -0.17 -10.04 11.62
N SER A 35 0.17 -8.76 11.59
CA SER A 35 -0.69 -7.71 11.01
C SER A 35 -0.23 -7.40 9.59
N PHE A 36 -1.15 -7.07 8.70
CA PHE A 36 -0.83 -6.80 7.30
C PHE A 36 -1.61 -5.61 6.74
N ALA A 37 -1.02 -4.98 5.73
CA ALA A 37 -1.72 -4.10 4.79
C ALA A 37 -1.33 -4.46 3.37
N ILE A 38 -2.32 -4.53 2.49
CA ILE A 38 -2.18 -4.88 1.09
C ILE A 38 -2.89 -3.81 0.26
N ARG A 39 -2.24 -3.29 -0.77
CA ARG A 39 -2.87 -2.36 -1.71
C ARG A 39 -2.47 -2.70 -3.13
N TRP A 40 -3.45 -2.80 -4.02
CA TRP A 40 -3.24 -3.11 -5.43
C TRP A 40 -3.72 -2.01 -6.34
N ASN A 41 -3.23 -2.04 -7.57
CA ASN A 41 -3.59 -1.15 -8.64
C ASN A 41 -3.62 -1.94 -9.94
N LYS A 42 -4.68 -1.76 -10.73
CA LYS A 42 -4.88 -2.47 -12.00
C LYS A 42 -4.86 -3.99 -11.86
N VAL A 43 -5.24 -4.50 -10.69
CA VAL A 43 -5.55 -5.90 -10.48
C VAL A 43 -7.06 -5.97 -10.30
N GLU A 44 -7.74 -6.81 -11.09
CA GLU A 44 -9.17 -7.04 -10.92
C GLU A 44 -9.50 -7.56 -9.51
N ALA A 45 -10.78 -7.50 -9.13
CA ALA A 45 -11.29 -7.89 -7.81
C ALA A 45 -10.61 -9.17 -7.28
N PRO A 46 -9.78 -9.08 -6.22
CA PRO A 46 -9.06 -10.25 -5.76
C PRO A 46 -9.97 -11.33 -5.18
N THR A 47 -9.62 -12.57 -5.47
CA THR A 47 -10.33 -13.78 -5.00
C THR A 47 -9.68 -14.38 -3.76
N ALA A 48 -8.36 -14.26 -3.65
CA ALA A 48 -7.58 -14.69 -2.49
C ALA A 48 -6.21 -13.99 -2.45
N ALA A 49 -5.57 -13.98 -1.28
CA ALA A 49 -4.18 -13.58 -1.14
C ALA A 49 -3.49 -14.38 -0.02
N HIS A 50 -2.24 -14.77 -0.26
CA HIS A 50 -1.49 -15.67 0.62
C HIS A 50 -0.03 -15.27 0.80
N ILE A 51 0.58 -15.82 1.85
CA ILE A 51 2.03 -15.98 2.00
C ILE A 51 2.38 -17.43 1.68
N HIS A 52 3.38 -17.63 0.83
CA HIS A 52 3.93 -18.94 0.51
C HIS A 52 5.39 -19.04 0.95
N LEU A 53 5.84 -20.26 1.25
CA LEU A 53 7.25 -20.59 1.46
C LEU A 53 7.87 -21.08 0.13
N GLY A 54 8.70 -20.26 -0.49
CA GLY A 54 9.38 -20.56 -1.75
C GLY A 54 10.32 -19.43 -2.18
N ALA A 55 11.45 -19.82 -2.79
CA ALA A 55 12.40 -18.87 -3.35
C ALA A 55 11.84 -18.11 -4.57
N LYS A 56 12.57 -17.09 -5.04
CA LYS A 56 12.19 -16.37 -6.26
C LYS A 56 12.15 -17.33 -7.45
N GLY A 57 11.07 -17.28 -8.22
CA GLY A 57 10.87 -18.15 -9.39
C GLY A 57 10.47 -19.59 -9.07
N VAL A 58 10.29 -19.95 -7.79
CA VAL A 58 9.91 -21.30 -7.38
C VAL A 58 8.57 -21.27 -6.65
N ASP A 59 7.63 -22.11 -7.08
CA ASP A 59 6.34 -22.26 -6.40
C ASP A 59 6.52 -22.94 -5.05
N GLY A 60 5.62 -22.64 -4.12
CA GLY A 60 5.79 -22.96 -2.71
C GLY A 60 4.47 -23.25 -2.04
N ALA A 61 4.47 -23.98 -0.93
CA ALA A 61 3.26 -24.25 -0.17
C ALA A 61 2.70 -22.95 0.45
N VAL A 62 1.38 -22.81 0.45
CA VAL A 62 0.67 -21.76 1.21
C VAL A 62 0.96 -21.97 2.69
N LYS A 63 1.34 -20.89 3.38
CA LYS A 63 1.66 -20.88 4.82
C LYS A 63 0.75 -19.98 5.63
N VAL A 64 0.30 -18.86 5.06
CA VAL A 64 -0.62 -17.93 5.73
C VAL A 64 -1.63 -17.42 4.71
N ASP A 65 -2.91 -17.43 5.09
CA ASP A 65 -3.97 -16.79 4.33
C ASP A 65 -4.13 -15.34 4.81
N PHE A 66 -4.03 -14.37 3.90
CA PHE A 66 -4.49 -13.01 4.20
C PHE A 66 -6.01 -12.95 4.11
N PHE A 67 -6.58 -13.55 3.06
CA PHE A 67 -8.01 -13.77 2.88
C PHE A 67 -8.26 -14.85 1.81
N LYS A 68 -9.41 -15.52 1.88
CA LYS A 68 -9.83 -16.61 0.97
C LYS A 68 -11.21 -16.40 0.33
N GLN A 69 -11.74 -15.18 0.42
CA GLN A 69 -13.05 -14.84 -0.09
C GLN A 69 -12.90 -13.70 -1.11
N PRO A 70 -13.69 -13.72 -2.20
CA PRO A 70 -13.71 -12.62 -3.14
C PRO A 70 -14.05 -11.28 -2.49
N LEU A 71 -13.30 -10.25 -2.84
CA LEU A 71 -13.54 -8.89 -2.38
C LEU A 71 -14.41 -8.12 -3.39
N PRO A 72 -15.16 -7.10 -2.95
CA PRO A 72 -15.92 -6.25 -3.87
C PRO A 72 -15.00 -5.55 -4.87
N GLY A 73 -15.45 -5.37 -6.12
CA GLY A 73 -14.62 -4.79 -7.19
C GLY A 73 -14.24 -3.31 -6.99
N THR A 74 -14.90 -2.59 -6.08
CA THR A 74 -14.51 -1.23 -5.69
C THR A 74 -13.38 -1.21 -4.66
N VAL A 75 -13.03 -2.34 -4.04
CA VAL A 75 -11.94 -2.46 -3.07
C VAL A 75 -10.61 -2.60 -3.81
N LEU A 76 -9.65 -1.79 -3.39
CA LEU A 76 -8.29 -1.68 -3.94
C LEU A 76 -7.20 -1.91 -2.88
N GLY A 77 -7.59 -2.20 -1.65
CA GLY A 77 -6.67 -2.52 -0.57
C GLY A 77 -7.39 -3.01 0.68
N VAL A 78 -6.68 -3.75 1.52
CA VAL A 78 -7.16 -4.29 2.78
C VAL A 78 -6.10 -4.18 3.86
N ALA A 79 -6.52 -4.03 5.10
CA ALA A 79 -5.68 -4.23 6.28
C ALA A 79 -6.36 -5.22 7.22
N GLY A 80 -5.57 -5.95 7.99
CA GLY A 80 -6.08 -6.95 8.91
C GLY A 80 -4.99 -7.66 9.68
N SER A 81 -5.36 -8.80 10.24
CA SER A 81 -4.41 -9.69 10.90
C SER A 81 -4.61 -11.14 10.46
N ALA A 82 -3.56 -11.92 10.61
CA ALA A 82 -3.60 -13.36 10.45
C ALA A 82 -2.85 -14.00 11.63
N THR A 83 -3.27 -15.20 12.00
CA THR A 83 -2.59 -16.02 13.00
C THR A 83 -1.74 -17.05 12.28
N ALA A 84 -0.52 -17.26 12.77
CA ALA A 84 0.40 -18.27 12.27
C ALA A 84 1.18 -18.85 13.45
N ASP A 85 1.70 -20.06 13.29
CA ASP A 85 2.58 -20.66 14.28
C ASP A 85 3.83 -19.78 14.53
N ALA A 86 4.28 -19.71 15.79
CA ALA A 86 5.40 -18.87 16.20
C ALA A 86 6.72 -19.26 15.48
N GLY A 87 6.92 -20.55 15.23
CA GLY A 87 8.07 -21.05 14.46
C GLY A 87 8.02 -20.59 13.01
N LEU A 88 6.85 -20.59 12.38
CA LEU A 88 6.64 -20.06 11.03
C LEU A 88 6.90 -18.54 10.97
N LEU A 89 6.40 -17.77 11.94
CA LEU A 89 6.65 -16.32 12.00
C LEU A 89 8.13 -16.00 12.21
N LYS A 90 8.82 -16.79 13.04
CA LYS A 90 10.27 -16.69 13.20
C LYS A 90 11.00 -16.99 11.88
N GLN A 91 10.60 -18.05 11.18
CA GLN A 91 11.19 -18.40 9.88
C GLN A 91 11.00 -17.27 8.85
N LEU A 92 9.80 -16.69 8.80
CA LEU A 92 9.47 -15.56 7.93
C LEU A 92 10.29 -14.30 8.28
N ALA A 93 10.48 -14.02 9.58
CA ALA A 93 11.30 -12.90 10.04
C ALA A 93 12.79 -13.08 9.72
N ASP A 94 13.32 -14.28 9.91
CA ASP A 94 14.75 -14.58 9.76
C ASP A 94 15.17 -14.74 8.29
N ASN A 95 14.30 -15.30 7.45
CA ASN A 95 14.56 -15.50 6.03
C ASN A 95 13.39 -15.01 5.15
N PRO A 96 13.10 -13.71 5.12
CA PRO A 96 11.96 -13.18 4.35
C PRO A 96 12.12 -13.41 2.84
N GLY A 97 13.35 -13.45 2.34
CA GLY A 97 13.64 -13.77 0.94
C GLY A 97 13.25 -15.20 0.53
N GLY A 98 13.02 -16.10 1.49
CA GLY A 98 12.46 -17.44 1.27
C GLY A 98 10.93 -17.48 1.19
N PHE A 99 10.24 -16.35 1.35
CA PHE A 99 8.78 -16.25 1.31
C PHE A 99 8.33 -15.22 0.29
N TYR A 100 7.11 -15.40 -0.21
CA TYR A 100 6.48 -14.46 -1.11
C TYR A 100 5.00 -14.27 -0.81
N ALA A 101 4.51 -13.09 -1.15
CA ALA A 101 3.09 -12.82 -1.23
C ALA A 101 2.57 -13.12 -2.65
N ASN A 102 1.32 -13.58 -2.73
CA ASN A 102 0.61 -13.77 -3.99
C ASN A 102 -0.82 -13.24 -3.87
N LEU A 103 -1.31 -12.61 -4.93
CA LEU A 103 -2.68 -12.10 -5.05
C LEU A 103 -3.33 -12.71 -6.28
N HIS A 104 -4.53 -13.26 -6.12
CA HIS A 104 -5.26 -13.99 -7.15
C HIS A 104 -6.49 -13.20 -7.57
N ASN A 105 -6.91 -13.34 -8.83
CA ASN A 105 -8.21 -12.87 -9.31
C ASN A 105 -8.82 -13.93 -10.23
N ALA A 106 -9.97 -13.64 -10.83
CA ALA A 106 -10.68 -14.60 -11.69
C ALA A 106 -9.89 -14.97 -12.96
N ALA A 107 -9.24 -13.98 -13.60
CA ALA A 107 -8.44 -14.20 -14.81
C ALA A 107 -7.14 -14.97 -14.53
N PHE A 108 -6.56 -14.78 -13.34
CA PHE A 108 -5.30 -15.39 -12.92
C PHE A 108 -5.48 -16.18 -11.61
N PRO A 109 -6.16 -17.35 -11.64
CA PRO A 109 -6.43 -18.14 -10.44
C PRO A 109 -5.16 -18.73 -9.81
N LYS A 110 -4.08 -18.88 -10.59
CA LYS A 110 -2.75 -19.30 -10.11
C LYS A 110 -1.90 -18.13 -9.58
N GLY A 111 -2.45 -16.91 -9.58
CA GLY A 111 -1.78 -15.70 -9.10
C GLY A 111 -1.66 -14.65 -10.19
N ALA A 112 -2.32 -13.50 -9.99
CA ALA A 112 -2.19 -12.32 -10.85
C ALA A 112 -0.83 -11.67 -10.67
N VAL A 113 -0.42 -11.46 -9.41
CA VAL A 113 0.85 -10.81 -9.05
C VAL A 113 1.51 -11.48 -7.84
N ARG A 114 2.85 -11.51 -7.82
CA ARG A 114 3.69 -12.19 -6.82
C ARG A 114 4.94 -11.35 -6.49
N GLY A 115 5.48 -11.48 -5.28
CA GLY A 115 6.70 -10.76 -4.88
C GLY A 115 7.33 -11.31 -3.60
N GLN A 116 8.67 -11.40 -3.55
CA GLN A 116 9.40 -11.84 -2.36
C GLN A 116 9.33 -10.78 -1.25
N PHE A 117 9.43 -11.22 0.00
CA PHE A 117 9.54 -10.30 1.13
C PHE A 117 10.98 -9.83 1.35
N HIS A 118 11.10 -8.56 1.73
CA HIS A 118 12.34 -7.93 2.16
C HIS A 118 12.18 -7.42 3.60
N ARG A 119 13.23 -7.59 4.41
CA ARG A 119 13.26 -7.05 5.77
C ARG A 119 13.45 -5.55 5.74
N LEU A 120 12.63 -4.82 6.49
CA LEU A 120 12.76 -3.38 6.68
C LEU A 120 13.57 -3.08 7.94
N ALA A 121 14.35 -2.00 7.91
CA ALA A 121 15.13 -1.53 9.07
C ALA A 121 14.34 -0.54 9.96
N LYS A 122 13.24 0.03 9.45
CA LYS A 122 12.42 1.01 10.14
C LYS A 122 10.97 0.49 10.30
N PRO A 123 10.29 0.87 11.38
CA PRO A 123 8.85 0.69 11.49
C PRO A 123 8.11 1.39 10.34
N VAL A 124 7.01 0.80 9.90
CA VAL A 124 6.11 1.35 8.87
C VAL A 124 4.69 1.39 9.41
N ASP A 125 3.95 2.45 9.12
CA ASP A 125 2.53 2.50 9.43
C ASP A 125 1.73 1.72 8.37
N LEU A 126 1.10 0.62 8.79
CA LEU A 126 0.24 -0.20 7.93
C LEU A 126 -0.96 0.60 7.40
N ASN A 127 -1.47 1.57 8.15
CA ASN A 127 -2.51 2.45 7.64
C ASN A 127 -1.98 3.35 6.53
N GLY A 128 -0.71 3.79 6.58
CA GLY A 128 -0.07 4.51 5.49
C GLY A 128 -0.03 3.72 4.18
N VAL A 129 0.13 2.39 4.27
CA VAL A 129 0.01 1.48 3.13
C VAL A 129 -1.42 1.43 2.61
N LEU A 130 -2.38 1.28 3.52
CA LEU A 130 -3.79 1.24 3.18
C LEU A 130 -4.26 2.55 2.52
N HIS A 131 -3.87 3.72 3.04
CA HIS A 131 -4.21 5.04 2.47
C HIS A 131 -3.58 5.27 1.09
N GLY A 132 -2.39 4.71 0.88
CA GLY A 132 -1.58 4.99 -0.29
C GLY A 132 -1.16 6.45 -0.36
N SER A 133 -0.85 6.92 -1.57
CA SER A 133 -0.14 8.20 -1.76
C SER A 133 -1.04 9.44 -1.89
N ASN A 134 -2.35 9.25 -2.01
CA ASN A 134 -3.31 10.32 -2.26
C ASN A 134 -3.74 10.98 -0.95
N LEU A 135 -3.81 12.31 -0.94
CA LEU A 135 -4.31 13.05 0.22
C LEU A 135 -5.84 12.95 0.29
N ALA A 136 -6.36 12.59 1.47
CA ALA A 136 -7.78 12.75 1.74
C ALA A 136 -8.12 14.24 1.90
N ALA A 137 -9.31 14.60 1.44
CA ALA A 137 -9.84 15.95 1.63
C ALA A 137 -10.93 15.97 2.71
N LEU A 138 -11.50 14.80 3.01
CA LEU A 138 -12.60 14.63 3.93
C LEU A 138 -12.29 13.47 4.89
N SER A 139 -12.82 13.55 6.10
CA SER A 139 -12.74 12.46 7.07
C SER A 139 -13.97 12.38 7.95
N SER A 140 -14.12 11.28 8.68
CA SER A 140 -15.06 11.19 9.81
C SER A 140 -14.63 10.11 10.79
N THR A 141 -14.81 10.37 12.08
CA THR A 141 -14.75 9.37 13.13
C THR A 141 -16.18 8.91 13.44
N ALA A 142 -16.40 7.61 13.32
CA ALA A 142 -17.69 6.97 13.46
C ALA A 142 -17.71 6.05 14.69
N ASP A 143 -18.83 6.02 15.38
CA ASP A 143 -19.11 5.07 16.46
C ASP A 143 -20.62 4.75 16.48
N GLY A 144 -21.02 3.76 17.26
CA GLY A 144 -22.43 3.38 17.34
C GLY A 144 -23.30 4.34 18.14
N ALA A 145 -22.74 5.17 19.02
CA ALA A 145 -23.50 6.17 19.78
C ALA A 145 -23.98 7.33 18.88
N GLN A 146 -23.30 7.56 17.76
CA GLN A 146 -23.70 8.52 16.75
C GLN A 146 -24.87 8.07 15.86
N GLU A 147 -25.26 6.79 15.90
CA GLU A 147 -26.38 6.27 15.11
C GLU A 147 -27.72 6.89 15.52
N VAL A 148 -28.61 7.06 14.54
CA VAL A 148 -29.95 7.63 14.77
C VAL A 148 -30.99 6.55 14.56
N GLN A 149 -31.74 6.26 15.63
CA GLN A 149 -32.78 5.24 15.63
C GLN A 149 -33.92 5.60 14.68
N ALA A 150 -34.54 4.59 14.07
CA ALA A 150 -35.70 4.73 13.19
C ALA A 150 -36.69 3.59 13.49
N ALA A 151 -37.98 3.86 13.30
CA ALA A 151 -39.04 2.87 13.46
C ALA A 151 -39.19 1.99 12.19
N ASP A 152 -38.08 1.43 11.72
CA ASP A 152 -38.00 0.61 10.50
C ASP A 152 -37.66 -0.87 10.77
N GLY A 153 -37.63 -1.27 12.04
CA GLY A 153 -37.32 -2.63 12.47
C GLY A 153 -35.85 -3.02 12.37
N LYS A 154 -34.98 -2.13 11.89
CA LYS A 154 -33.54 -2.41 11.73
C LYS A 154 -32.74 -2.04 12.96
N LYS A 155 -31.69 -2.80 13.23
CA LYS A 155 -30.84 -2.61 14.41
C LYS A 155 -29.73 -1.60 14.10
N ARG A 156 -29.49 -0.68 15.04
CA ARG A 156 -28.51 0.41 14.91
C ARG A 156 -27.70 0.63 16.18
N GLY A 157 -26.45 1.03 15.99
CA GLY A 157 -25.57 1.51 17.05
C GLY A 157 -24.86 0.36 17.76
N ASP A 158 -23.74 -0.06 17.18
CA ASP A 158 -22.82 -1.01 17.78
C ASP A 158 -22.02 -0.36 18.92
N LYS A 159 -22.16 -0.85 20.15
CA LYS A 159 -21.76 -0.09 21.34
C LYS A 159 -20.25 0.06 21.50
N ASP A 160 -19.50 -0.95 21.08
CA ASP A 160 -18.04 -1.00 21.06
C ASP A 160 -17.46 -0.78 19.65
N GLY A 161 -18.34 -0.59 18.66
CA GLY A 161 -17.97 -0.32 17.29
C GLY A 161 -17.41 1.08 17.10
N ALA A 162 -16.27 1.15 16.42
CA ALA A 162 -15.70 2.40 15.92
C ALA A 162 -15.16 2.22 14.50
N ALA A 163 -15.22 3.29 13.70
CA ALA A 163 -14.57 3.36 12.40
C ALA A 163 -14.00 4.74 12.11
N THR A 164 -12.95 4.79 11.30
CA THR A 164 -12.43 6.05 10.75
C THR A 164 -12.49 5.99 9.24
N TRP A 165 -13.08 7.02 8.65
CA TRP A 165 -13.22 7.15 7.20
C TRP A 165 -12.44 8.32 6.67
N TRP A 166 -11.87 8.12 5.49
CA TRP A 166 -11.10 9.10 4.76
C TRP A 166 -11.56 9.07 3.34
N LEU A 167 -11.90 10.23 2.79
CA LEU A 167 -12.45 10.30 1.46
C LEU A 167 -11.74 11.39 0.65
N ARG A 168 -11.57 11.09 -0.63
CA ARG A 168 -11.04 12.01 -1.63
C ARG A 168 -12.01 12.10 -2.79
N PRO A 169 -12.78 13.20 -2.86
CA PRO A 169 -13.55 13.58 -4.04
C PRO A 169 -12.63 13.78 -5.26
N HIS A 170 -12.86 13.04 -6.35
CA HIS A 170 -12.11 13.23 -7.58
C HIS A 170 -12.94 12.87 -8.81
N GLY A 171 -13.20 13.85 -9.68
CA GLY A 171 -13.95 13.63 -10.92
C GLY A 171 -15.34 13.05 -10.67
N ALA A 172 -15.57 11.82 -11.13
CA ALA A 172 -16.81 11.05 -10.97
C ALA A 172 -16.65 9.88 -9.98
N ALA A 173 -15.77 10.03 -8.98
CA ALA A 173 -15.51 8.99 -8.00
C ALA A 173 -15.22 9.56 -6.61
N LEU A 174 -15.43 8.71 -5.60
CA LEU A 174 -14.88 8.86 -4.25
C LEU A 174 -13.86 7.76 -4.02
N THR A 175 -12.57 8.13 -3.96
CA THR A 175 -11.57 7.22 -3.39
C THR A 175 -11.72 7.28 -1.86
N TYR A 176 -11.63 6.14 -1.19
CA TYR A 176 -11.81 6.07 0.25
C TYR A 176 -10.83 5.12 0.94
N THR A 177 -10.69 5.31 2.24
CA THR A 177 -10.17 4.32 3.17
C THR A 177 -11.06 4.30 4.40
N ALA A 178 -11.32 3.10 4.91
CA ALA A 178 -12.05 2.85 6.12
C ALA A 178 -11.22 1.90 6.99
N THR A 179 -11.04 2.22 8.26
CA THR A 179 -10.54 1.28 9.28
C THR A 179 -11.57 1.17 10.38
N TRP A 180 -11.66 0.01 11.03
CA TRP A 180 -12.64 -0.23 12.09
C TRP A 180 -12.09 -1.15 13.18
N SER A 181 -12.73 -1.09 14.34
CA SER A 181 -12.47 -1.91 15.52
C SER A 181 -13.77 -2.15 16.28
N GLY A 182 -13.93 -3.32 16.91
CA GLY A 182 -15.14 -3.62 17.68
C GLY A 182 -16.41 -3.70 16.82
N VAL A 183 -16.27 -3.89 15.51
CA VAL A 183 -17.37 -4.04 14.57
C VAL A 183 -17.28 -5.44 13.96
N GLY A 184 -18.42 -6.13 13.85
CA GLY A 184 -18.52 -7.39 13.12
C GLY A 184 -18.12 -7.26 11.64
N ALA A 185 -18.11 -8.36 10.89
CA ALA A 185 -17.74 -8.36 9.47
C ALA A 185 -18.61 -7.36 8.67
N PRO A 186 -18.03 -6.28 8.09
CA PRO A 186 -18.84 -5.28 7.41
C PRO A 186 -19.50 -5.81 6.15
N THR A 187 -20.78 -5.52 5.97
CA THR A 187 -21.59 -5.94 4.81
C THR A 187 -21.67 -4.84 3.77
N ASN A 188 -21.55 -3.58 4.16
CA ASN A 188 -21.50 -2.44 3.26
C ASN A 188 -20.92 -1.21 3.95
N GLY A 189 -20.55 -0.23 3.13
CA GLY A 189 -20.15 1.09 3.57
C GLY A 189 -20.70 2.16 2.64
N HIS A 190 -21.25 3.23 3.22
CA HIS A 190 -22.00 4.25 2.47
C HIS A 190 -21.63 5.67 2.88
N VAL A 191 -21.94 6.63 2.00
CA VAL A 191 -22.13 8.03 2.37
C VAL A 191 -23.60 8.39 2.21
N HIS A 192 -24.18 8.96 3.26
CA HIS A 192 -25.57 9.44 3.28
C HIS A 192 -25.64 10.96 3.27
N LYS A 193 -26.76 11.53 2.82
CA LYS A 193 -27.03 12.97 2.84
C LYS A 193 -27.96 13.36 3.98
N ALA A 194 -27.39 13.72 5.12
CA ALA A 194 -28.10 14.41 6.18
C ALA A 194 -27.12 15.18 7.09
N VAL A 195 -27.66 16.20 7.76
CA VAL A 195 -26.99 16.87 8.88
C VAL A 195 -26.98 15.97 10.11
N LYS A 196 -26.15 16.34 11.10
CA LYS A 196 -25.99 15.61 12.36
C LYS A 196 -27.34 15.38 13.04
N GLY A 197 -27.56 14.15 13.52
CA GLY A 197 -28.79 13.75 14.24
C GLY A 197 -29.99 13.40 13.37
N ARG A 198 -29.82 13.29 12.03
CA ARG A 198 -30.90 12.85 11.13
C ARG A 198 -30.46 11.72 10.21
N ASN A 199 -31.34 10.77 9.91
CA ASN A 199 -31.12 9.80 8.84
C ASN A 199 -31.42 10.45 7.47
N GLY A 200 -30.75 9.98 6.42
CA GLY A 200 -30.98 10.46 5.06
C GLY A 200 -30.60 9.44 4.02
N ASP A 201 -30.86 9.77 2.76
CA ASP A 201 -30.65 8.86 1.63
C ASP A 201 -29.17 8.54 1.41
N VAL A 202 -28.89 7.32 0.96
CA VAL A 202 -27.57 6.93 0.45
C VAL A 202 -27.29 7.73 -0.83
N VAL A 203 -26.13 8.35 -0.91
CA VAL A 203 -25.68 9.12 -2.08
C VAL A 203 -24.39 8.59 -2.70
N ALA A 204 -23.69 7.68 -2.01
CA ALA A 204 -22.56 6.94 -2.55
C ALA A 204 -22.44 5.56 -1.89
N ASP A 205 -22.44 4.52 -2.72
CA ASP A 205 -22.13 3.16 -2.33
C ASP A 205 -20.61 2.93 -2.43
N LEU A 206 -19.93 2.83 -1.29
CA LEU A 206 -18.46 2.71 -1.27
C LEU A 206 -18.03 1.28 -1.57
N PHE A 207 -18.63 0.32 -0.86
CA PHE A 207 -18.53 -1.11 -1.15
C PHE A 207 -19.77 -1.86 -0.66
N ALA A 208 -19.99 -3.04 -1.22
CA ALA A 208 -21.03 -3.98 -0.79
C ALA A 208 -20.47 -5.41 -0.82
N ALA A 209 -20.55 -6.09 0.33
CA ALA A 209 -20.15 -7.47 0.55
C ALA A 209 -21.32 -8.19 1.25
N ALA A 210 -22.26 -8.72 0.46
CA ALA A 210 -23.53 -9.25 1.00
C ALA A 210 -23.37 -10.32 2.09
N LYS A 211 -22.26 -11.06 2.09
CA LYS A 211 -21.94 -12.10 3.08
C LYS A 211 -20.98 -11.62 4.19
N GLY A 212 -20.71 -10.32 4.24
CA GLY A 212 -19.64 -9.73 5.04
C GLY A 212 -18.28 -9.81 4.35
N LEU A 213 -17.41 -8.84 4.64
CA LEU A 213 -15.97 -8.94 4.35
C LEU A 213 -15.33 -10.04 5.22
N PRO A 214 -14.16 -10.57 4.85
CA PRO A 214 -13.45 -11.52 5.69
C PRO A 214 -13.25 -10.99 7.12
N ALA A 215 -13.62 -11.79 8.12
CA ALA A 215 -13.72 -11.37 9.52
C ALA A 215 -12.38 -10.91 10.13
N ASN A 216 -11.25 -11.29 9.53
CA ASN A 216 -9.92 -10.91 9.97
C ASN A 216 -9.46 -9.54 9.45
N LEU A 217 -10.24 -8.90 8.57
CA LEU A 217 -9.98 -7.56 8.08
C LEU A 217 -10.45 -6.50 9.06
N THR A 218 -9.66 -5.45 9.18
CA THR A 218 -9.90 -4.27 10.02
C THR A 218 -9.82 -2.97 9.22
N GLY A 219 -9.70 -3.07 7.90
CA GLY A 219 -9.72 -1.92 7.02
C GLY A 219 -9.83 -2.28 5.55
N VAL A 220 -10.40 -1.37 4.76
CA VAL A 220 -10.39 -1.39 3.29
C VAL A 220 -10.02 -0.04 2.73
N ALA A 221 -9.41 -0.05 1.55
CA ALA A 221 -9.32 1.10 0.67
C ALA A 221 -10.01 0.79 -0.64
N GLY A 222 -10.52 1.80 -1.32
CA GLY A 222 -11.24 1.58 -2.58
C GLY A 222 -11.52 2.85 -3.36
N GLU A 223 -12.16 2.68 -4.51
CA GLU A 223 -12.69 3.75 -5.33
C GLU A 223 -14.09 3.40 -5.79
N ALA A 224 -15.05 4.25 -5.44
CA ALA A 224 -16.45 4.09 -5.78
C ALA A 224 -16.86 5.09 -6.87
N PRO A 225 -17.56 4.64 -7.92
CA PRO A 225 -18.15 5.53 -8.90
C PRO A 225 -19.28 6.33 -8.25
N VAL A 226 -19.23 7.67 -8.38
CA VAL A 226 -20.23 8.57 -7.79
C VAL A 226 -20.50 9.70 -8.79
N PRO A 227 -21.77 10.07 -9.07
CA PRO A 227 -22.06 11.12 -10.04
C PRO A 227 -21.30 12.42 -9.72
N ARG A 228 -20.66 13.03 -10.73
CA ARG A 228 -19.81 14.23 -10.57
C ARG A 228 -20.48 15.34 -9.75
N LYS A 229 -21.79 15.54 -9.94
CA LYS A 229 -22.57 16.54 -9.20
C LYS A 229 -22.66 16.19 -7.71
N VAL A 230 -22.79 14.92 -7.33
CA VAL A 230 -22.82 14.46 -5.95
C VAL A 230 -21.43 14.65 -5.31
N VAL A 231 -20.37 14.20 -5.97
CA VAL A 231 -18.97 14.38 -5.52
C VAL A 231 -18.67 15.85 -5.19
N LYS A 232 -19.04 16.78 -6.08
CA LYS A 232 -18.87 18.23 -5.86
C LYS A 232 -19.64 18.73 -4.64
N ARG A 233 -20.87 18.25 -4.42
CA ARG A 233 -21.68 18.69 -3.27
C ARG A 233 -21.15 18.14 -1.95
N ILE A 234 -20.64 16.91 -1.93
CA ILE A 234 -19.98 16.34 -0.75
C ILE A 234 -18.74 17.17 -0.39
N ALA A 235 -17.89 17.46 -1.38
CA ALA A 235 -16.69 18.28 -1.17
C ALA A 235 -16.99 19.70 -0.68
N ALA A 236 -18.05 20.33 -1.20
CA ALA A 236 -18.39 21.71 -0.86
C ALA A 236 -19.00 21.89 0.54
N LYS A 237 -19.74 20.89 1.03
CA LYS A 237 -20.45 20.96 2.32
C LYS A 237 -20.41 19.60 3.04
N PRO A 238 -19.23 19.12 3.47
CA PRO A 238 -19.09 17.77 4.05
C PRO A 238 -19.97 17.56 5.28
N GLY A 239 -20.20 18.58 6.12
CA GLY A 239 -21.09 18.49 7.29
C GLY A 239 -22.56 18.20 7.00
N ASN A 240 -22.98 18.17 5.72
CA ASN A 240 -24.31 17.72 5.29
C ASN A 240 -24.36 16.22 4.94
N TYR A 241 -23.27 15.50 5.15
CA TYR A 241 -23.12 14.09 4.79
C TYR A 241 -22.42 13.30 5.90
N TYR A 242 -22.80 12.04 6.07
CA TYR A 242 -22.16 11.15 7.05
C TYR A 242 -21.76 9.83 6.39
N SER A 243 -20.67 9.24 6.89
CA SER A 243 -20.28 7.87 6.58
C SER A 243 -21.05 6.90 7.48
N ASN A 244 -21.31 5.71 6.95
CA ASN A 244 -21.92 4.62 7.70
C ASN A 244 -21.29 3.28 7.32
N LEU A 245 -21.15 2.39 8.30
CA LEU A 245 -20.68 1.02 8.11
C LEU A 245 -21.73 0.09 8.69
N HIS A 246 -22.17 -0.91 7.93
CA HIS A 246 -23.17 -1.87 8.40
C HIS A 246 -22.54 -3.25 8.57
N THR A 247 -23.16 -4.06 9.42
CA THR A 247 -22.88 -5.49 9.59
C THR A 247 -24.17 -6.27 9.46
N THR A 248 -24.11 -7.60 9.54
CA THR A 248 -25.32 -8.43 9.62
C THR A 248 -26.13 -8.13 10.89
N ASP A 249 -25.47 -7.88 12.02
CA ASP A 249 -26.11 -7.63 13.31
C ASP A 249 -26.66 -6.21 13.46
N PHE A 250 -26.17 -5.27 12.65
CA PHE A 250 -26.58 -3.86 12.64
C PHE A 250 -26.87 -3.44 11.19
N ASP A 251 -27.91 -4.03 10.63
CA ASP A 251 -28.37 -3.85 9.26
C ASP A 251 -28.90 -2.44 8.96
N GLY A 252 -29.26 -1.67 10.01
CA GLY A 252 -29.60 -0.26 9.94
C GLY A 252 -28.42 0.70 10.02
N GLY A 253 -27.24 0.21 10.43
CA GLY A 253 -26.01 0.97 10.63
C GLY A 253 -25.31 0.55 11.94
N ALA A 254 -24.10 0.00 11.83
CA ALA A 254 -23.28 -0.37 12.98
C ALA A 254 -22.64 0.87 13.60
N VAL A 255 -21.99 1.70 12.77
CA VAL A 255 -21.34 2.93 13.20
C VAL A 255 -21.55 4.05 12.19
N ARG A 256 -21.70 5.26 12.71
CA ARG A 256 -21.96 6.49 11.95
C ARG A 256 -20.98 7.59 12.30
N GLY A 257 -20.51 8.35 11.31
CA GLY A 257 -19.66 9.53 11.53
C GLY A 257 -19.97 10.67 10.56
N GLN A 258 -20.18 11.88 11.07
CA GLN A 258 -20.38 13.06 10.21
C GLN A 258 -19.09 13.42 9.47
N LEU A 259 -19.16 13.72 8.17
CA LEU A 259 -17.98 14.13 7.41
C LEU A 259 -17.51 15.54 7.79
N SER A 260 -16.20 15.70 7.93
CA SER A 260 -15.49 16.98 8.07
C SER A 260 -14.60 17.23 6.85
N GLY A 261 -14.23 18.50 6.62
CA GLY A 261 -13.25 18.89 5.60
C GLY A 261 -11.84 19.11 6.18
N GLU A 262 -11.57 18.59 7.37
CA GLU A 262 -10.29 18.78 8.04
C GLU A 262 -9.21 17.96 7.32
N SER A 263 -8.13 18.65 6.94
CA SER A 263 -6.98 18.02 6.31
C SER A 263 -6.23 17.19 7.34
N PHE A 264 -5.86 15.96 6.98
CA PHE A 264 -5.06 15.09 7.84
C PHE A 264 -3.75 14.70 7.13
N ALA A 265 -2.62 15.02 7.76
CA ALA A 265 -1.32 14.52 7.37
C ALA A 265 -1.01 13.16 8.01
N HIS A 266 -0.69 12.17 7.19
CA HIS A 266 -0.27 10.85 7.67
C HIS A 266 0.88 10.29 6.82
N PRO A 267 1.62 9.32 7.36
CA PRO A 267 2.49 8.48 6.56
C PRO A 267 1.74 7.86 5.40
N ARG A 268 2.44 7.67 4.28
CA ARG A 268 1.85 7.20 3.02
C ARG A 268 2.78 6.21 2.37
N ALA A 269 2.21 5.17 1.79
CA ALA A 269 2.92 4.33 0.85
C ALA A 269 2.69 4.78 -0.59
N MET A 270 3.73 4.67 -1.41
CA MET A 270 3.65 4.95 -2.83
C MET A 270 4.53 3.99 -3.61
N THR A 271 4.01 3.50 -4.73
CA THR A 271 4.83 2.88 -5.77
C THR A 271 5.00 3.84 -6.96
N ALA A 272 6.22 3.92 -7.47
CA ALA A 272 6.56 4.64 -8.69
C ALA A 272 7.52 3.81 -9.54
N ASP A 273 7.04 3.30 -10.66
CA ASP A 273 7.86 2.60 -11.65
C ASP A 273 8.76 3.57 -12.42
N VAL A 274 9.92 3.06 -12.81
CA VAL A 274 10.84 3.74 -13.73
C VAL A 274 10.20 3.75 -15.13
N LEU A 275 9.92 4.94 -15.66
CA LEU A 275 9.40 5.13 -17.02
C LEU A 275 10.54 5.21 -18.04
N ARG A 276 11.66 5.79 -17.63
CA ARG A 276 12.90 5.88 -18.41
C ARG A 276 14.06 5.91 -17.43
N GLY A 277 14.97 4.95 -17.50
CA GLY A 277 16.10 4.87 -16.59
C GLY A 277 17.35 4.32 -17.26
N ALA A 278 18.52 4.83 -16.87
CA ALA A 278 19.80 4.25 -17.21
C ALA A 278 20.74 4.25 -16.00
N GLN A 279 21.42 3.13 -15.79
CA GLN A 279 22.62 3.08 -14.96
C GLN A 279 23.78 3.63 -15.80
N ILE A 280 24.57 4.52 -15.20
CA ILE A 280 25.72 5.14 -15.86
C ILE A 280 26.97 4.49 -15.28
N TYR A 281 27.78 3.90 -16.14
CA TYR A 281 29.05 3.30 -15.78
C TYR A 281 30.20 4.09 -16.40
N GLN A 282 31.32 4.14 -15.70
CA GLN A 282 32.57 4.67 -16.21
C GLN A 282 33.66 3.61 -16.09
N CYS A 283 34.48 3.46 -17.12
CA CYS A 283 35.63 2.60 -17.08
C CYS A 283 36.68 3.14 -16.11
N LYS A 284 37.08 2.31 -15.14
CA LYS A 284 38.21 2.56 -14.24
C LYS A 284 39.03 1.29 -14.07
N GLY A 285 40.32 1.37 -14.36
CA GLY A 285 41.22 0.22 -14.27
C GLY A 285 40.82 -0.92 -15.23
N GLY A 286 40.31 -0.56 -16.41
CA GLY A 286 39.88 -1.53 -17.44
C GLY A 286 38.54 -2.22 -17.17
N ALA A 287 37.78 -1.82 -16.14
CA ALA A 287 36.45 -2.35 -15.85
C ALA A 287 35.42 -1.24 -15.64
N PHE A 288 34.17 -1.48 -16.07
CA PHE A 288 33.06 -0.55 -15.84
C PHE A 288 32.60 -0.57 -14.38
N VAL A 289 32.74 0.57 -13.69
CA VAL A 289 32.25 0.78 -12.32
C VAL A 289 31.10 1.77 -12.29
N GLN A 290 30.23 1.67 -11.28
CA GLN A 290 29.06 2.55 -11.16
C GLN A 290 29.52 4.02 -11.07
N PHE A 291 29.04 4.85 -12.00
CA PHE A 291 29.32 6.28 -12.05
C PHE A 291 28.11 7.12 -11.67
N GLY A 292 26.90 6.66 -11.98
CA GLY A 292 25.69 7.39 -11.59
C GLY A 292 24.43 6.72 -12.08
N VAL A 293 23.31 7.42 -11.98
CA VAL A 293 22.01 6.99 -12.49
C VAL A 293 21.28 8.20 -13.04
N THR A 294 20.46 7.97 -14.05
CA THR A 294 19.44 8.95 -14.45
C THR A 294 18.14 8.19 -14.65
N ALA A 295 17.07 8.62 -13.98
CA ALA A 295 15.76 8.06 -14.23
C ALA A 295 14.63 9.07 -14.00
N LYS A 296 13.60 8.94 -14.84
CA LYS A 296 12.28 9.55 -14.65
C LYS A 296 11.31 8.46 -14.24
N LEU A 297 10.76 8.59 -13.05
CA LEU A 297 9.79 7.67 -12.48
C LEU A 297 8.37 8.21 -12.69
N ARG A 298 7.37 7.35 -12.52
CA ARG A 298 5.95 7.75 -12.48
C ARG A 298 5.76 8.89 -11.47
N ARG A 299 4.76 9.74 -11.75
CA ARG A 299 4.47 10.98 -11.03
C ARG A 299 5.53 12.07 -11.17
N GLY A 300 6.41 11.91 -12.16
CA GLY A 300 7.41 12.91 -12.51
C GLY A 300 8.56 13.00 -11.52
N ILE A 301 8.81 11.95 -10.74
CA ILE A 301 9.92 11.91 -9.80
C ILE A 301 11.23 11.74 -10.58
N ASP A 302 12.17 12.64 -10.36
CA ASP A 302 13.54 12.53 -10.88
C ASP A 302 14.41 11.74 -9.91
N HIS A 303 15.25 10.86 -10.45
CA HIS A 303 16.20 10.06 -9.68
C HIS A 303 17.60 10.13 -10.29
N ASP A 304 18.55 10.60 -9.48
CA ASP A 304 19.98 10.68 -9.78
C ASP A 304 20.79 10.49 -8.48
N PHE A 305 22.10 10.79 -8.54
CA PHE A 305 22.96 10.89 -7.36
C PHE A 305 23.26 12.37 -7.08
N VAL A 306 23.39 12.73 -5.80
CA VAL A 306 23.72 14.11 -5.39
C VAL A 306 25.00 14.61 -6.04
N ASN A 307 26.04 13.76 -6.02
CA ASN A 307 27.26 13.90 -6.77
C ASN A 307 27.45 12.61 -7.58
N THR A 308 27.91 12.72 -8.83
CA THR A 308 28.30 11.53 -9.59
C THR A 308 29.41 10.78 -8.86
N PHE A 309 29.43 9.45 -8.97
CA PHE A 309 30.40 8.50 -8.41
C PHE A 309 30.25 8.20 -6.91
N ASP A 310 30.15 9.21 -6.05
CA ASP A 310 30.21 9.03 -4.58
C ASP A 310 29.01 9.59 -3.80
N GLY A 311 28.10 10.30 -4.47
CA GLY A 311 26.91 10.86 -3.83
C GLY A 311 25.85 9.80 -3.53
N PRO A 312 25.07 9.97 -2.44
CA PRO A 312 23.94 9.09 -2.20
C PRO A 312 22.90 9.25 -3.33
N PRO A 313 22.14 8.19 -3.65
CA PRO A 313 20.99 8.31 -4.52
C PRO A 313 19.96 9.26 -3.92
N GLN A 314 19.30 10.06 -4.77
CA GLN A 314 18.22 10.95 -4.38
C GLN A 314 17.02 10.83 -5.32
N TRP A 315 15.85 11.16 -4.79
CA TRP A 315 14.58 11.22 -5.51
C TRP A 315 13.90 12.55 -5.23
N ILE A 316 13.51 13.26 -6.28
CA ILE A 316 12.93 14.60 -6.21
C ILE A 316 11.58 14.59 -6.91
N ALA A 317 10.51 14.92 -6.19
CA ALA A 317 9.17 15.03 -6.76
C ALA A 317 8.88 16.46 -7.24
N PRO A 318 7.93 16.65 -8.18
CA PRO A 318 7.58 17.98 -8.72
C PRO A 318 7.08 18.99 -7.69
N ASP A 319 6.57 18.53 -6.53
CA ASP A 319 6.13 19.41 -5.44
C ASP A 319 7.29 19.96 -4.59
N GLY A 320 8.53 19.49 -4.84
CA GLY A 320 9.74 19.85 -4.13
C GLY A 320 10.02 19.00 -2.89
N SER A 321 9.20 18.00 -2.59
CA SER A 321 9.58 16.95 -1.63
C SER A 321 10.68 16.08 -2.24
N ALA A 322 11.66 15.71 -1.43
CA ALA A 322 12.78 14.90 -1.87
C ALA A 322 13.36 14.06 -0.73
N VAL A 323 13.96 12.92 -1.09
CA VAL A 323 14.64 12.02 -0.17
C VAL A 323 15.97 11.54 -0.75
N ARG A 324 16.92 11.24 0.12
CA ARG A 324 18.18 10.54 -0.17
C ARG A 324 18.15 9.15 0.42
N GLY A 325 18.81 8.20 -0.22
CA GLY A 325 18.82 6.80 0.19
C GLY A 325 20.16 6.37 0.76
N LYS A 326 20.15 5.68 1.90
CA LYS A 326 21.29 4.93 2.42
C LYS A 326 21.02 3.44 2.30
N LEU A 327 21.94 2.69 1.69
CA LEU A 327 21.77 1.24 1.51
C LEU A 327 21.61 0.52 2.85
N VAL A 328 20.59 -0.33 2.95
CA VAL A 328 20.37 -1.26 4.07
C VAL A 328 20.66 -2.69 3.62
N THR A 329 19.97 -3.14 2.58
CA THR A 329 20.18 -4.49 2.01
C THR A 329 20.28 -4.44 0.49
N LYS A 330 21.03 -5.41 -0.05
CA LYS A 330 21.24 -5.61 -1.48
C LYS A 330 20.95 -7.08 -1.78
N THR A 331 19.90 -7.34 -2.55
CA THR A 331 19.43 -8.69 -2.87
C THR A 331 19.63 -8.97 -4.37
N PRO A 332 20.36 -10.02 -4.77
CA PRO A 332 20.52 -10.38 -6.18
C PRO A 332 19.17 -10.58 -6.88
N ASN A 333 19.07 -10.17 -8.16
CA ASN A 333 17.86 -10.36 -8.98
C ASN A 333 18.16 -11.07 -10.32
N GLY A 334 18.98 -12.12 -10.25
CA GLY A 334 19.52 -12.79 -11.43
C GLY A 334 20.61 -11.96 -12.13
N ASP A 335 21.36 -12.61 -13.02
CA ASP A 335 22.58 -12.04 -13.60
C ASP A 335 22.33 -10.92 -14.63
N GLY A 336 21.12 -10.84 -15.17
CA GLY A 336 20.72 -9.84 -16.16
C GLY A 336 20.19 -8.53 -15.56
N ASN A 337 19.99 -8.46 -14.25
CA ASN A 337 19.35 -7.34 -13.60
C ASN A 337 20.20 -6.77 -12.46
N ILE A 338 20.17 -5.46 -12.28
CA ILE A 338 20.74 -4.84 -11.07
C ILE A 338 20.05 -5.37 -9.81
N PRO A 339 20.74 -5.46 -8.67
CA PRO A 339 20.15 -5.96 -7.43
C PRO A 339 18.96 -5.12 -6.94
N GLU A 340 18.01 -5.79 -6.28
CA GLU A 340 16.95 -5.17 -5.50
C GLU A 340 17.54 -4.59 -4.21
N LEU A 341 17.03 -3.44 -3.78
CA LEU A 341 17.58 -2.72 -2.65
C LEU A 341 16.49 -2.42 -1.62
N VAL A 342 16.86 -2.46 -0.35
CA VAL A 342 16.18 -1.71 0.72
C VAL A 342 17.11 -0.58 1.13
N LEU A 343 16.57 0.64 1.21
CA LEU A 343 17.30 1.83 1.61
C LEU A 343 16.56 2.54 2.74
N ASP A 344 17.32 3.07 3.70
CA ASP A 344 16.84 4.07 4.65
C ASP A 344 16.68 5.40 3.90
N ALA A 345 15.50 6.00 4.00
CA ALA A 345 15.18 7.26 3.36
C ALA A 345 15.41 8.42 4.33
N GLN A 346 16.20 9.41 3.91
CA GLN A 346 16.40 10.65 4.64
C GLN A 346 15.80 11.80 3.85
N GLN A 347 14.90 12.57 4.46
CA GLN A 347 14.34 13.76 3.84
C GLN A 347 15.45 14.75 3.46
N SER A 348 15.43 15.21 2.21
CA SER A 348 16.37 16.21 1.68
C SER A 348 15.68 17.41 1.02
N GLY A 349 14.36 17.34 0.83
CA GLY A 349 13.53 18.43 0.29
C GLY A 349 12.50 18.95 1.28
N LYS A 350 11.40 19.48 0.77
CA LYS A 350 10.29 20.00 1.61
C LYS A 350 9.70 18.91 2.51
N GLY A 351 9.40 19.26 3.77
CA GLY A 351 8.74 18.39 4.75
C GLY A 351 7.23 18.18 4.52
N LYS A 352 6.74 18.54 3.33
CA LYS A 352 5.38 18.28 2.86
C LYS A 352 5.47 17.89 1.39
N GLY A 353 4.51 17.09 0.94
CA GLY A 353 4.48 16.61 -0.44
C GLY A 353 4.66 15.11 -0.53
N LEU A 354 4.87 14.62 -1.73
CA LEU A 354 4.78 13.22 -2.10
C LEU A 354 5.77 12.31 -1.36
N LEU A 355 7.01 12.76 -1.23
CA LEU A 355 8.12 11.99 -0.64
C LEU A 355 8.38 12.36 0.82
N ALA A 356 7.67 13.34 1.37
CA ALA A 356 7.96 13.92 2.69
C ALA A 356 7.85 12.94 3.87
N PHE A 357 7.10 11.85 3.70
CA PHE A 357 6.89 10.85 4.77
C PHE A 357 7.68 9.57 4.53
N ALA A 358 8.44 9.45 3.44
CA ALA A 358 9.18 8.24 3.17
C ALA A 358 10.33 8.11 4.17
N THR A 359 10.33 7.01 4.92
CA THR A 359 11.40 6.59 5.84
C THR A 359 12.18 5.39 5.30
N THR A 360 11.57 4.64 4.38
CA THR A 360 12.17 3.49 3.69
C THR A 360 11.88 3.55 2.19
N ILE A 361 12.87 3.18 1.37
CA ILE A 361 12.72 3.02 -0.08
C ILE A 361 13.10 1.59 -0.44
N LEU A 362 12.27 0.92 -1.23
CA LEU A 362 12.63 -0.34 -1.85
C LEU A 362 12.75 -0.13 -3.36
N ARG A 363 13.85 -0.61 -3.94
CA ARG A 363 13.99 -0.78 -5.39
C ARG A 363 13.76 -2.25 -5.70
N LEU A 364 12.64 -2.58 -6.33
CA LEU A 364 12.15 -3.93 -6.56
C LEU A 364 11.94 -4.19 -8.04
N ASN A 365 11.77 -5.45 -8.41
CA ASN A 365 11.38 -5.85 -9.78
C ASN A 365 12.28 -5.21 -10.85
N THR A 366 13.59 -5.26 -10.60
CA THR A 366 14.58 -4.63 -11.48
C THR A 366 14.72 -5.40 -12.78
N GLU A 367 14.89 -4.67 -13.87
CA GLU A 367 15.06 -5.21 -15.22
C GLU A 367 16.28 -4.53 -15.87
N GLY A 368 17.27 -5.29 -16.30
CA GLY A 368 18.46 -4.75 -16.95
C GLY A 368 19.38 -3.93 -16.02
N GLY A 369 20.10 -2.98 -16.63
CA GLY A 369 20.97 -2.03 -15.93
C GLY A 369 22.33 -2.57 -15.50
N VAL A 370 22.69 -3.81 -15.81
CA VAL A 370 23.96 -4.43 -15.38
C VAL A 370 25.14 -3.81 -16.13
N ALA A 371 26.28 -3.65 -15.44
CA ALA A 371 27.52 -3.17 -16.04
C ALA A 371 27.91 -4.03 -17.26
N PRO A 372 28.33 -3.41 -18.40
CA PRO A 372 28.80 -4.19 -19.54
C PRO A 372 30.02 -5.05 -19.17
N LYS A 373 30.08 -6.25 -19.74
CA LYS A 373 31.22 -7.17 -19.58
C LYS A 373 32.32 -6.80 -20.57
N GLY A 374 33.57 -7.10 -20.21
CA GLY A 374 34.74 -6.94 -21.06
C GLY A 374 35.63 -5.76 -20.68
N ALA A 375 36.78 -5.67 -21.34
CA ALA A 375 37.70 -4.56 -21.19
C ALA A 375 37.09 -3.27 -21.76
N CYS A 376 37.48 -2.14 -21.19
CA CYS A 376 37.05 -0.82 -21.62
C CYS A 376 38.21 0.18 -21.63
N GLU A 377 38.06 1.24 -22.39
CA GLU A 377 39.01 2.36 -22.40
C GLU A 377 38.79 3.25 -21.17
N GLU A 378 39.86 3.60 -20.48
CA GLU A 378 39.82 4.39 -19.25
C GLU A 378 39.01 5.69 -19.45
N GLY A 379 38.09 5.98 -18.53
CA GLY A 379 37.22 7.15 -18.59
C GLY A 379 36.00 7.02 -19.52
N ALA A 380 35.93 6.00 -20.39
CA ALA A 380 34.77 5.76 -21.25
C ALA A 380 33.51 5.57 -20.41
N GLN A 381 32.40 6.20 -20.83
CA GLN A 381 31.11 6.09 -20.16
C GLN A 381 30.07 5.38 -21.01
N VAL A 382 29.23 4.60 -20.35
CA VAL A 382 28.14 3.88 -20.98
C VAL A 382 26.87 3.99 -20.15
N LYS A 383 25.75 4.21 -20.84
CA LYS A 383 24.41 4.22 -20.26
C LYS A 383 23.74 2.88 -20.55
N VAL A 384 23.43 2.12 -19.51
CA VAL A 384 22.72 0.85 -19.64
C VAL A 384 21.29 1.03 -19.18
N PRO A 385 20.28 0.87 -20.05
CA PRO A 385 18.88 1.01 -19.68
C PRO A 385 18.48 0.09 -18.52
N TYR A 386 17.63 0.58 -17.63
CA TYR A 386 17.04 -0.24 -16.57
C TYR A 386 15.60 0.14 -16.27
N GLY A 387 14.83 -0.84 -15.80
CA GLY A 387 13.52 -0.70 -15.19
C GLY A 387 13.54 -1.12 -13.71
N ALA A 388 12.61 -0.60 -12.91
CA ALA A 388 12.37 -1.01 -11.53
C ALA A 388 11.02 -0.45 -11.03
N ASP A 389 10.51 -1.01 -9.95
CA ASP A 389 9.52 -0.36 -9.08
C ASP A 389 10.21 0.25 -7.87
N TYR A 390 9.94 1.52 -7.60
CA TYR A 390 10.32 2.13 -6.33
C TYR A 390 9.11 2.19 -5.40
N LEU A 391 9.23 1.57 -4.23
CA LEU A 391 8.24 1.62 -3.16
C LEU A 391 8.77 2.51 -2.04
N TYR A 392 8.03 3.57 -1.74
CA TYR A 392 8.30 4.50 -0.65
C TYR A 392 7.33 4.19 0.48
N LEU A 393 7.85 3.90 1.67
CA LEU A 393 7.09 3.58 2.87
C LEU A 393 7.41 4.58 3.97
N GLY A 394 6.39 4.94 4.75
CA GLY A 394 6.46 5.92 5.84
C GLY A 394 5.88 5.41 7.14
#